data_AF-F2L5M3-F1
#
_entry.id   AF-F2L5M3-F1
#
_cell.length_a   1.000
_cell.length_b   1.000
_cell.length_c   1.000
_cell.angle_alpha   90.00
_cell.angle_beta   90.00
_cell.angle_gamma   90.00
#
_symmetry.space_group_name_H-M   'P 1'
#
loop_
_entity.id
_entity.type
_entity.pdbx_description
1 polymer ?
#
loop_
_entity_poly.entity_id
_entity_poly.type
_entity_poly.pdbx_seq_one_letter_code
_entity_poly.pdbx_strand_id
1 'polypeptide(L)' 'MDVPKELSAYLQIVEEGGAKHIVCRKCGKRFFSIKDAARHLASVHDIKFASQFYEKV' A
#
# COMPACT_ATOMS: atom_id res chain seq x y z
N MET A 1 -6.79 8.35 6.22
CA MET A 1 -5.82 7.40 5.62
C MET A 1 -6.34 7.17 4.24
N ASP A 2 -5.63 7.70 3.26
CA ASP A 2 -6.11 7.72 1.88
C ASP A 2 -5.03 7.09 1.02
N VAL A 3 -5.43 6.10 0.23
CA VAL A 3 -4.55 5.46 -0.74
C VAL A 3 -4.44 6.40 -1.93
N PRO A 4 -3.22 6.81 -2.34
CA PRO A 4 -3.01 7.60 -3.55
C PRO A 4 -3.68 6.93 -4.74
N LYS A 5 -4.27 7.71 -5.64
CA LYS A 5 -5.02 7.18 -6.79
C LYS A 5 -4.15 6.25 -7.64
N GLU A 6 -2.87 6.55 -7.76
CA GLU A 6 -1.84 5.78 -8.45
C GLU A 6 -1.63 4.39 -7.84
N LEU A 7 -1.83 4.25 -6.53
CA LEU A 7 -1.71 2.99 -5.81
C LEU A 7 -3.05 2.27 -5.62
N SER A 8 -4.19 2.91 -5.91
CA SER A 8 -5.53 2.34 -5.74
C SER A 8 -5.78 1.06 -6.56
N ALA A 9 -5.04 0.86 -7.66
CA ALA A 9 -5.07 -0.37 -8.44
C ALA A 9 -4.40 -1.56 -7.73
N TYR A 10 -3.48 -1.29 -6.81
CA TYR A 10 -2.66 -2.29 -6.11
C TYR A 10 -3.01 -2.44 -4.64
N LEU A 11 -3.59 -1.40 -4.05
CA LEU A 11 -3.92 -1.31 -2.64
C LEU A 11 -5.42 -1.07 -2.48
N GLN A 12 -5.98 -1.68 -1.44
CA GLN A 12 -7.35 -1.50 -1.02
C GLN A 12 -7.37 -1.15 0.45
N ILE A 13 -8.25 -0.24 0.86
CA ILE A 13 -8.54 -0.04 2.27
C ILE A 13 -9.66 -1.01 2.64
N VAL A 14 -9.45 -1.82 3.67
CA VAL A 14 -10.48 -2.63 4.31
C VAL A 14 -10.64 -2.19 5.75
N GLU A 15 -11.85 -2.35 6.29
CA GLU A 15 -12.12 -2.11 7.71
C GLU A 15 -12.38 -3.45 8.39
N GLU A 16 -11.63 -3.76 9.43
CA GLU A 16 -11.75 -5.00 10.20
C GLU A 16 -11.69 -4.63 11.69
N GLY A 17 -12.72 -5.01 12.47
CA GLY A 17 -12.76 -4.74 13.92
C GLY A 17 -12.72 -3.26 14.31
N GLY A 18 -13.17 -2.36 13.43
CA GLY A 18 -13.13 -0.90 13.66
C GLY A 18 -11.79 -0.24 13.30
N ALA A 19 -10.83 -0.99 12.78
CA ALA A 19 -9.56 -0.45 12.29
C ALA A 19 -9.47 -0.53 10.77
N LYS A 20 -8.93 0.52 10.14
CA LYS A 20 -8.67 0.55 8.70
C LYS A 20 -7.29 0.00 8.41
N HIS A 21 -7.22 -0.96 7.50
CA HIS A 21 -5.99 -1.58 7.01
C HIS A 21 -5.84 -1.38 5.52
N ILE A 22 -4.61 -1.19 5.07
CA ILE A 22 -4.26 -1.15 3.66
C ILE A 22 -3.84 -2.56 3.23
N VAL A 23 -4.55 -3.16 2.29
CA VAL A 23 -4.34 -4.52 1.82
C VAL A 23 -3.82 -4.50 0.40
N CYS A 24 -2.76 -5.25 0.14
CA CYS A 24 -2.27 -5.48 -1.21
C CYS A 24 -3.25 -6.40 -1.97
N ARG A 25 -3.76 -5.94 -3.11
CA ARG A 25 -4.63 -6.74 -3.98
C ARG A 25 -3.93 -7.91 -4.65
N LYS A 26 -2.60 -7.87 -4.81
CA LYS A 26 -1.83 -8.94 -5.45
C LYS A 26 -1.57 -10.14 -4.53
N CYS A 27 -1.30 -9.90 -3.25
CA CYS A 27 -0.91 -10.98 -2.31
C CYS A 27 -1.71 -11.02 -1.01
N GLY A 28 -2.62 -10.08 -0.76
CA GLY A 28 -3.44 -10.02 0.45
C GLY A 28 -2.72 -9.51 1.70
N LYS A 29 -1.45 -9.10 1.59
CA LYS A 29 -0.68 -8.60 2.73
C LYS A 29 -1.24 -7.27 3.25
N ARG A 30 -1.29 -7.11 4.57
CA ARG A 30 -1.90 -5.95 5.25
C ARG A 30 -0.84 -5.01 5.80
N PHE A 31 -1.15 -3.72 5.80
CA PHE A 31 -0.29 -2.63 6.22
C PHE A 31 -1.10 -1.58 6.97
N PHE A 32 -0.45 -0.88 7.89
CA PHE A 32 -1.03 0.23 8.65
C PHE A 32 -0.67 1.61 8.06
N SER A 33 0.26 1.65 7.10
CA SER A 33 0.70 2.89 6.46
C SER A 33 0.89 2.72 4.96
N ILE A 34 0.74 3.83 4.22
CA ILE A 34 0.99 3.88 2.78
C ILE A 34 2.48 3.68 2.49
N LYS A 35 3.39 4.19 3.34
CA LYS A 35 4.84 4.02 3.15
C LYS A 35 5.23 2.54 3.14
N ASP A 36 4.70 1.76 4.09
CA ASP A 36 4.99 0.32 4.17
C ASP A 36 4.38 -0.44 2.99
N ALA A 37 3.14 -0.12 2.63
CA ALA A 37 2.47 -0.73 1.50
C ALA A 37 3.21 -0.42 0.18
N ALA A 38 3.62 0.84 -0.02
CA ALA A 38 4.36 1.27 -1.20
C ALA A 38 5.75 0.61 -1.30
N ARG A 39 6.48 0.51 -0.18
CA ARG A 39 7.75 -0.23 -0.11
C ARG A 39 7.56 -1.70 -0.47
N HIS A 40 6.50 -2.32 0.03
CA HIS A 40 6.15 -3.69 -0.33
C HIS A 40 5.85 -3.85 -1.83
N LEU A 41 5.09 -2.93 -2.43
CA LEU A 41 4.81 -2.97 -3.86
C LEU A 41 6.09 -2.87 -4.70
N ALA A 42 7.02 -2.00 -4.31
CA ALA A 42 8.29 -1.83 -5.00
C ALA A 42 9.21 -3.06 -4.85
N SER A 43 9.36 -3.61 -3.65
CA SER A 43 10.33 -4.70 -3.40
C SER A 43 9.80 -6.10 -3.70
N VAL A 44 8.51 -6.35 -3.54
CA VAL A 44 7.91 -7.69 -3.68
C VAL A 44 7.20 -7.87 -5.02
N HIS A 45 6.68 -6.79 -5.60
CA HIS A 45 5.90 -6.83 -6.84
C HIS A 45 6.54 -6.04 -8.00
N ASP A 46 7.78 -5.57 -7.82
CA ASP A 46 8.57 -4.76 -8.77
C ASP A 46 7.82 -3.52 -9.30
N ILE A 47 6.94 -2.94 -8.48
CA ILE A 47 6.18 -1.73 -8.84
C ILE A 47 7.04 -0.52 -8.48
N LYS A 48 8.04 -0.23 -9.32
CA LYS A 48 9.08 0.77 -9.03
C LYS A 48 8.53 2.18 -8.79
N PHE A 49 7.45 2.58 -9.46
CA PHE A 49 6.84 3.89 -9.23
C PHE A 49 6.30 4.05 -7.80
N ALA A 50 6.00 2.95 -7.09
CA ALA A 50 5.59 3.00 -5.70
C ALA A 50 6.71 3.54 -4.78
N SER A 51 7.97 3.53 -5.22
CA SER A 51 9.10 4.05 -4.44
C SER A 51 8.97 5.55 -4.11
N GLN A 52 8.30 6.29 -4.99
CA GLN A 52 8.01 7.72 -4.81
C GLN A 52 7.22 8.03 -3.54
N PHE A 53 6.50 7.05 -2.98
CA PHE A 53 5.64 7.21 -1.81
C PHE A 53 6.33 6.88 -0.47
N TYR A 54 7.57 6.38 -0.48
CA TYR A 54 8.35 6.14 0.76
C TYR A 54 9.75 6.76 0.77
N GLU A 55 10.30 7.18 -0.37
CA GLU A 55 11.67 7.71 -0.47
C GLU A 55 11.82 9.20 -0.11
N LYS A 56 10.73 9.96 -0.02
CA LYS A 56 10.75 11.34 0.49
C LYS A 56 10.62 11.34 2.01
N VAL A 57 11.76 11.30 2.70
CA VAL A 57 11.91 11.65 4.12
C VAL A 57 12.65 12.97 4.21
#